data_AF-A0A947LR99-F1
#
_entry.id   AF-A0A947LR99-F1
#
_cell.length_a   1.000
_cell.length_b   1.000
_cell.length_c   1.000
_cell.angle_alpha   90.00
_cell.angle_beta   90.00
_cell.angle_gamma   90.00
#
_symmetry.space_group_name_H-M   'P 1'
#
loop_
_entity.id
_entity.type
_entity.pdbx_description
1 polymer ?
#
loop_
_entity_poly.entity_id
_entity_poly.type
_entity_poly.pdbx_seq_one_letter_code
_entity_poly.pdbx_strand_id
1 'polypeptide(L)'
;MKDLHAERKSAWADTLPSQWGPELAKIEIPLEGHPEPGLPPQAMQSAPSAAVAATRLPLMRWLVEGLRATLFFRPRTGASAPTPWQLIVVVLLSTALMLGMARLEVVGPAQFNLRNWLTPLWTGLVLLWLGWWAMAPAQSRPPSDGHALSGGVAAWYVLSTWAPLLPTLVLYGLLATVTHKPSLWASEAAGIAFWVIYGLLTVWLVAALVVVSGRFIRSAARTAVYAAGLVGVIALGTWQFPDRPWEFDAEAARAKAAALGEAGEAAPEPVRLALSQAVFEAQQPLLEQQLQSLAPERAGVVDVYGLVFAPYAGEEVFRRESTMVSTLLQERFDAQGRVIHLLNHAETASTHAWATPQNLQRAIAGLAQRMDRDNDLLVIYMTSHGARNHELAAAHWPLQVSPATPEMLRAALDEAGIRNRVIAVSACYSGGWIDPLVTDSTLIMTAADATHTSYGCGTRSELTFFGRAVFNEQLRQTHSFSQAFEKAVPLIAEREIEAGKSDGFSNPQIRVGTQIAPVLQSLEQRLAATPGDSVPVATSAR
;
A
#
# COMPACT_ATOMS: atom_id res chain seq x y z
N MET A 1 -48.28 24.26 37.50
CA MET A 1 -49.43 25.18 37.43
C MET A 1 -48.91 26.58 37.67
N LYS A 2 -49.19 27.48 36.72
CA LYS A 2 -48.99 28.94 36.69
C LYS A 2 -47.63 29.50 36.27
N ASP A 3 -47.66 29.96 35.02
CA ASP A 3 -46.83 30.94 34.34
C ASP A 3 -46.60 32.24 35.12
N LEU A 4 -45.60 33.03 34.68
CA LEU A 4 -45.86 34.39 34.21
C LEU A 4 -44.66 34.93 33.39
N HIS A 5 -44.96 35.27 32.14
CA HIS A 5 -44.17 36.09 31.23
C HIS A 5 -43.98 37.52 31.77
N ALA A 6 -42.84 38.15 31.44
CA ALA A 6 -42.78 39.58 31.18
C ALA A 6 -41.58 39.94 30.28
N GLU A 7 -41.87 40.33 29.03
CA GLU A 7 -40.99 41.09 28.16
C GLU A 7 -40.84 42.54 28.65
N ARG A 8 -39.65 43.14 28.53
CA ARG A 8 -39.53 44.54 28.10
C ARG A 8 -38.14 44.89 27.54
N LYS A 9 -38.20 45.77 26.53
CA LYS A 9 -37.20 46.15 25.52
C LYS A 9 -36.10 47.12 25.99
N SER A 10 -34.96 47.00 25.29
CA SER A 10 -34.01 48.02 24.78
C SER A 10 -33.52 49.16 25.67
N ALA A 11 -32.19 49.34 25.70
CA ALA A 11 -31.58 50.66 25.46
C ALA A 11 -30.08 50.53 25.10
N TRP A 12 -29.66 51.43 24.20
CA TRP A 12 -28.28 51.87 23.88
C TRP A 12 -27.53 51.17 22.73
N ALA A 13 -27.80 51.70 21.53
CA ALA A 13 -26.80 51.92 20.50
C ALA A 13 -25.93 53.15 20.85
N ASP A 14 -24.82 53.27 20.12
CA ASP A 14 -23.99 54.47 19.84
C ASP A 14 -22.54 54.40 20.35
N THR A 15 -21.62 54.01 19.46
CA THR A 15 -20.36 54.72 19.23
C THR A 15 -19.77 54.36 17.86
N LEU A 16 -19.81 55.34 16.96
CA LEU A 16 -18.90 55.59 15.82
C LEU A 16 -18.61 57.12 15.89
N PRO A 17 -17.63 57.75 15.19
CA PRO A 17 -17.04 57.33 13.90
C PRO A 17 -15.58 57.76 13.60
N SER A 18 -15.16 57.42 12.37
CA SER A 18 -14.25 58.15 11.45
C SER A 18 -12.77 57.72 11.39
N GLN A 19 -12.29 57.36 10.20
CA GLN A 19 -11.65 58.30 9.25
C GLN A 19 -11.26 57.57 7.94
N TRP A 20 -11.35 58.32 6.82
CA TRP A 20 -10.87 58.04 5.45
C TRP A 20 -11.86 57.39 4.44
N GLY A 21 -12.53 58.26 3.67
CA GLY A 21 -13.26 57.95 2.42
C GLY A 21 -12.36 58.02 1.16
N PRO A 22 -12.88 58.25 -0.09
CA PRO A 22 -14.23 58.69 -0.44
C PRO A 22 -15.07 57.71 -1.29
N GLU A 23 -16.38 57.96 -1.24
CA GLU A 23 -17.48 57.33 -1.97
C GLU A 23 -17.46 57.56 -3.49
N LEU A 24 -18.05 56.59 -4.21
CA LEU A 24 -18.43 56.68 -5.61
C LEU A 24 -19.58 57.68 -5.80
N ALA A 25 -19.37 58.64 -6.70
CA ALA A 25 -20.37 59.62 -7.11
C ALA A 25 -21.64 58.94 -7.66
N LYS A 26 -22.80 59.29 -7.07
CA LYS A 26 -24.12 59.10 -7.67
C LYS A 26 -24.24 60.06 -8.86
N ILE A 27 -24.45 59.50 -10.05
CA ILE A 27 -24.84 60.26 -11.24
C ILE A 27 -26.36 60.41 -11.18
N GLU A 28 -26.82 61.64 -10.99
CA GLU A 28 -28.23 62.03 -11.13
C GLU A 28 -28.65 61.98 -12.60
N ILE A 29 -29.82 61.41 -12.87
CA ILE A 29 -30.49 61.43 -14.18
C ILE A 29 -31.52 62.57 -14.13
N PRO A 30 -31.41 63.62 -14.95
CA PRO A 30 -32.49 64.60 -15.10
C PRO A 30 -33.50 64.11 -16.14
N LEU A 31 -34.76 63.97 -15.72
CA LEU A 31 -35.92 63.85 -16.59
C LEU A 31 -36.38 65.24 -17.04
N GLU A 32 -36.66 65.32 -18.35
CA GLU A 32 -37.55 66.28 -19.05
C GLU A 32 -37.07 67.72 -19.36
N GLY A 33 -36.98 67.98 -20.66
CA GLY A 33 -37.06 69.30 -21.31
C GLY A 33 -37.75 69.16 -22.67
N HIS A 34 -38.87 69.86 -22.85
CA HIS A 34 -39.77 69.85 -24.00
C HIS A 34 -39.30 70.80 -25.15
N PRO A 35 -39.96 70.83 -26.33
CA PRO A 35 -39.33 70.72 -27.66
C PRO A 35 -39.09 72.05 -28.42
N GLU A 36 -38.17 72.03 -29.39
CA GLU A 36 -38.11 72.99 -30.50
C GLU A 36 -38.24 72.25 -31.85
N PRO A 37 -39.00 72.79 -32.84
CA PRO A 37 -39.34 72.08 -34.07
C PRO A 37 -38.44 72.47 -35.25
N GLY A 38 -38.06 71.46 -36.04
CA GLY A 38 -37.74 71.65 -37.46
C GLY A 38 -36.38 71.13 -37.89
N LEU A 39 -36.38 69.96 -38.53
CA LEU A 39 -35.72 69.63 -39.81
C LEU A 39 -35.92 68.12 -40.10
N PRO A 40 -36.12 67.71 -41.37
CA PRO A 40 -36.57 66.36 -41.71
C PRO A 40 -35.46 65.30 -41.50
N PRO A 41 -35.83 64.03 -41.24
CA PRO A 41 -34.87 63.01 -40.83
C PRO A 41 -34.00 62.59 -42.01
N GLN A 42 -32.71 62.94 -41.95
CA GLN A 42 -31.70 62.20 -42.70
C GLN A 42 -31.55 60.84 -42.05
N ALA A 43 -31.81 59.81 -42.85
CA ALA A 43 -31.61 58.42 -42.51
C ALA A 43 -30.13 58.16 -42.17
N MET A 44 -29.76 58.30 -40.89
CA MET A 44 -28.66 57.53 -40.34
C MET A 44 -29.14 56.08 -40.27
N GLN A 45 -28.86 55.35 -41.34
CA GLN A 45 -28.77 53.90 -41.30
C GLN A 45 -27.81 53.56 -40.16
N SER A 46 -28.36 53.20 -39.01
CA SER A 46 -27.68 52.37 -38.05
C SER A 46 -27.40 51.06 -38.79
N ALA A 47 -26.21 50.95 -39.38
CA ALA A 47 -25.66 49.66 -39.70
C ALA A 47 -25.82 48.82 -38.42
N PRO A 48 -26.48 47.65 -38.47
CA PRO A 48 -26.48 46.80 -37.30
C PRO A 48 -25.00 46.55 -37.00
N SER A 49 -24.56 46.98 -35.81
CA SER A 49 -23.36 46.43 -35.21
C SER A 49 -23.61 44.93 -35.24
N ALA A 50 -22.97 44.26 -36.21
CA ALA A 50 -22.91 42.82 -36.25
C ALA A 50 -22.11 42.45 -35.01
N ALA A 51 -22.81 42.36 -33.87
CA ALA A 51 -22.39 41.55 -32.75
C ALA A 51 -22.11 40.20 -33.40
N VAL A 52 -20.84 39.91 -33.63
CA VAL A 52 -20.38 38.64 -34.17
C VAL A 52 -20.91 37.61 -33.20
N ALA A 53 -22.04 37.00 -33.55
CA ALA A 53 -22.66 35.98 -32.75
C ALA A 53 -21.58 34.94 -32.52
N ALA A 54 -21.17 34.75 -31.27
CA ALA A 54 -20.17 33.76 -30.91
C ALA A 54 -20.63 32.42 -31.52
N THR A 55 -19.97 32.00 -32.60
CA THR A 55 -20.35 30.82 -33.37
C THR A 55 -20.21 29.63 -32.44
N ARG A 56 -21.32 29.14 -31.90
CA ARG A 56 -21.31 28.03 -30.95
C ARG A 56 -20.95 26.77 -31.71
N LEU A 57 -19.85 26.14 -31.31
CA LEU A 57 -19.48 24.84 -31.86
C LEU A 57 -20.37 23.74 -31.27
N PRO A 58 -20.78 22.75 -32.07
CA PRO A 58 -21.47 21.58 -31.55
C PRO A 58 -20.53 20.75 -30.66
N LEU A 59 -21.09 19.99 -29.72
CA LEU A 59 -20.32 19.15 -28.78
C LEU A 59 -19.32 18.23 -29.50
N MET A 60 -19.75 17.57 -30.57
CA MET A 60 -18.89 16.66 -31.34
C MET A 60 -17.66 17.34 -31.93
N ARG A 61 -17.75 18.62 -32.33
CA ARG A 61 -16.58 19.38 -32.77
C ARG A 61 -15.57 19.56 -31.63
N TRP A 62 -16.01 19.84 -30.41
CA TRP A 62 -15.09 19.93 -29.27
C TRP A 62 -14.32 18.64 -29.01
N LEU A 63 -14.98 17.48 -29.12
CA LEU A 63 -14.34 16.17 -28.95
C LEU A 63 -13.31 15.90 -30.06
N VAL A 64 -13.69 16.14 -31.32
CA VAL A 64 -12.80 15.94 -32.49
C VAL A 64 -11.59 16.89 -32.43
N GLU A 65 -11.81 18.15 -32.06
CA GLU A 65 -10.71 19.13 -31.95
C GLU A 65 -9.81 18.84 -30.73
N GLY A 66 -10.34 18.19 -29.68
CA GLY A 66 -9.57 17.64 -28.58
C GLY A 66 -8.66 16.48 -29.01
N LEU A 67 -9.19 15.50 -29.74
CA LEU A 67 -8.39 14.41 -30.33
C LEU A 67 -7.34 14.93 -31.32
N ARG A 68 -7.70 15.96 -32.09
CA ARG A 68 -6.78 16.66 -32.98
C ARG A 68 -5.61 17.26 -32.18
N ALA A 69 -5.88 17.82 -31.00
CA ALA A 69 -4.85 18.34 -30.11
C ALA A 69 -3.92 17.25 -29.55
N THR A 70 -4.42 16.02 -29.32
CA THR A 70 -3.62 14.86 -28.95
C THR A 70 -2.49 14.60 -29.94
N LEU A 71 -2.77 14.73 -31.24
CA LEU A 71 -1.79 14.58 -32.33
C LEU A 71 -1.01 15.88 -32.62
N PHE A 72 -0.99 16.81 -31.67
CA PHE A 72 -0.33 18.11 -31.76
C PHE A 72 -0.84 19.04 -32.86
N PHE A 73 -1.90 18.68 -33.60
CA PHE A 73 -2.48 19.57 -34.60
C PHE A 73 -3.21 20.74 -33.92
N ARG A 74 -3.26 21.89 -34.62
CA ARG A 74 -3.97 23.07 -34.12
C ARG A 74 -5.49 22.82 -34.10
N PRO A 75 -6.16 22.97 -32.94
CA PRO A 75 -7.62 22.95 -32.84
C PRO A 75 -8.24 24.08 -33.66
N ARG A 76 -9.38 23.81 -34.29
CA ARG A 76 -10.12 24.74 -35.16
C ARG A 76 -11.34 25.29 -34.43
N THR A 77 -11.13 25.83 -33.23
CA THR A 77 -12.21 26.37 -32.39
C THR A 77 -12.35 27.89 -32.45
N GLY A 78 -11.36 28.60 -32.98
CA GLY A 78 -11.39 30.05 -33.12
C GLY A 78 -11.69 30.77 -31.80
N ALA A 79 -12.66 31.67 -31.82
CA ALA A 79 -13.14 32.41 -30.65
C ALA A 79 -14.31 31.72 -29.90
N SER A 80 -14.74 30.53 -30.33
CA SER A 80 -15.87 29.83 -29.75
C SER A 80 -15.59 29.41 -28.31
N ALA A 81 -16.54 29.63 -27.41
CA ALA A 81 -16.52 29.11 -26.04
C ALA A 81 -17.56 27.98 -25.88
N PRO A 82 -17.26 26.92 -25.11
CA PRO A 82 -18.23 25.87 -24.82
C PRO A 82 -19.33 26.42 -23.91
N THR A 83 -20.55 25.90 -24.04
CA THR A 83 -21.60 26.17 -23.04
C THR A 83 -21.28 25.45 -21.73
N PRO A 84 -21.83 25.89 -20.57
CA PRO A 84 -21.66 25.18 -19.31
C PRO A 84 -22.01 23.69 -19.38
N TRP A 85 -23.09 23.37 -20.11
CA TRP A 85 -23.49 21.97 -20.36
C TRP A 85 -22.45 21.20 -21.20
N GLN A 86 -21.91 21.79 -22.26
CA GLN A 86 -20.86 21.15 -23.06
C GLN A 86 -19.62 20.85 -22.22
N LEU A 87 -19.22 21.78 -21.35
CA LEU A 87 -18.09 21.58 -20.44
C LEU A 87 -18.36 20.41 -19.48
N ILE A 88 -19.52 20.38 -18.84
CA ILE A 88 -19.91 19.29 -17.92
C ILE A 88 -19.88 17.95 -18.66
N VAL A 89 -20.50 17.85 -19.84
CA VAL A 89 -20.56 16.61 -20.60
C VAL A 89 -19.17 16.13 -21.01
N VAL A 90 -18.29 17.02 -21.48
CA VAL A 90 -16.93 16.66 -21.87
C VAL A 90 -16.13 16.11 -20.68
N VAL A 91 -16.22 16.78 -19.52
CA VAL A 91 -15.51 16.36 -18.30
C VAL A 91 -16.04 15.02 -17.82
N LEU A 92 -17.37 14.87 -17.71
CA LEU A 92 -17.99 13.62 -17.27
C LEU A 92 -17.64 12.45 -18.20
N LEU A 93 -17.63 12.67 -19.51
CA LEU A 93 -17.27 11.65 -20.48
C LEU A 93 -15.80 11.23 -20.33
N SER A 94 -14.89 12.20 -20.19
CA SER A 94 -13.47 11.92 -19.94
C SER A 94 -13.28 11.14 -18.64
N THR A 95 -13.93 11.57 -17.56
CA THR A 95 -13.84 10.91 -16.25
C THR A 95 -14.44 9.51 -16.27
N ALA A 96 -15.55 9.30 -16.98
CA ALA A 96 -16.17 7.98 -17.14
C ALA A 96 -15.26 7.00 -17.91
N LEU A 97 -14.63 7.45 -19.01
CA LEU A 97 -13.68 6.64 -19.76
C LEU A 97 -12.45 6.28 -18.93
N MET A 98 -11.90 7.25 -18.20
CA MET A 98 -10.77 7.04 -17.28
C MET A 98 -11.12 6.05 -16.16
N LEU A 99 -12.30 6.19 -15.55
CA LEU A 99 -12.76 5.29 -14.50
C LEU A 99 -13.00 3.87 -15.04
N GLY A 100 -13.51 3.75 -16.28
CA GLY A 100 -13.65 2.48 -16.98
C GLY A 100 -12.31 1.81 -17.27
N MET A 101 -11.30 2.57 -17.69
CA MET A 101 -9.95 2.02 -17.89
C MET A 101 -9.27 1.64 -16.58
N ALA A 102 -9.42 2.45 -15.52
CA ALA A 102 -8.90 2.15 -14.19
C ALA A 102 -9.46 0.82 -13.65
N ARG A 103 -10.69 0.44 -14.03
CA ARG A 103 -11.30 -0.83 -13.63
C ARG A 103 -10.54 -2.04 -14.19
N LEU A 104 -9.90 -1.90 -15.35
CA LEU A 104 -9.13 -2.98 -15.99
C LEU A 104 -7.86 -3.32 -15.22
N GLU A 105 -7.35 -2.41 -14.39
CA GLU A 105 -6.19 -2.67 -13.54
C GLU A 105 -6.53 -3.66 -12.40
N VAL A 106 -7.80 -3.92 -12.12
CA VAL A 106 -8.25 -4.86 -11.09
C VAL A 106 -8.83 -6.13 -11.72
N VAL A 107 -8.23 -7.29 -11.45
CA VAL A 107 -8.74 -8.59 -11.90
C VAL A 107 -9.81 -9.09 -10.93
N GLY A 108 -10.94 -9.58 -11.43
CA GLY A 108 -12.04 -10.08 -10.57
C GLY A 108 -12.93 -8.96 -10.01
N PRO A 109 -13.78 -9.23 -9.00
CA PRO A 109 -14.66 -8.22 -8.40
C PRO A 109 -13.89 -7.03 -7.84
N ALA A 110 -14.50 -5.85 -7.93
CA ALA A 110 -13.86 -4.60 -7.53
C ALA A 110 -14.85 -3.69 -6.80
N GLN A 111 -14.35 -2.99 -5.79
CA GLN A 111 -15.09 -2.00 -5.02
C GLN A 111 -14.62 -0.60 -5.42
N PHE A 112 -15.55 0.36 -5.43
CA PHE A 112 -15.25 1.75 -5.75
C PHE A 112 -14.95 2.54 -4.47
N ASN A 113 -13.78 3.15 -4.40
CA ASN A 113 -13.38 4.02 -3.29
C ASN A 113 -13.55 5.50 -3.70
N LEU A 114 -14.61 6.13 -3.18
CA LEU A 114 -14.93 7.53 -3.47
C LEU A 114 -13.81 8.49 -3.03
N ARG A 115 -13.20 8.23 -1.87
CA ARG A 115 -12.11 9.08 -1.35
C ARG A 115 -10.93 9.05 -2.30
N ASN A 116 -10.47 7.86 -2.68
CA ASN A 116 -9.32 7.70 -3.57
C ASN A 116 -9.59 8.30 -4.96
N TRP A 117 -10.83 8.22 -5.44
CA TRP A 117 -11.23 8.87 -6.69
C TRP A 117 -11.22 10.40 -6.62
N LEU A 118 -11.62 10.98 -5.47
CA LEU A 118 -11.62 12.43 -5.28
C LEU A 118 -10.23 12.99 -4.99
N THR A 119 -9.33 12.20 -4.39
CA THR A 119 -7.99 12.65 -3.98
C THR A 119 -7.21 13.35 -5.10
N PRO A 120 -7.11 12.84 -6.34
CA PRO A 120 -6.36 13.53 -7.40
C PRO A 120 -6.97 14.86 -7.86
N LEU A 121 -8.21 15.20 -7.52
CA LEU A 121 -8.89 16.39 -8.06
C LEU A 121 -8.23 17.71 -7.67
N TRP A 122 -7.49 17.77 -6.56
CA TRP A 122 -6.75 18.97 -6.17
C TRP A 122 -5.70 19.35 -7.22
N THR A 123 -5.09 18.36 -7.89
CA THR A 123 -4.10 18.62 -8.94
C THR A 123 -4.73 19.37 -10.10
N GLY A 124 -5.96 18.99 -10.50
CA GLY A 124 -6.73 19.67 -11.53
C GLY A 124 -7.04 21.13 -11.17
N LEU A 125 -7.37 21.41 -9.90
CA LEU A 125 -7.63 22.78 -9.43
C LEU A 125 -6.36 23.65 -9.49
N VAL A 126 -5.22 23.12 -9.08
CA VAL A 126 -3.93 23.82 -9.17
C VAL A 126 -3.56 24.11 -10.63
N LEU A 127 -3.73 23.13 -11.52
CA LEU A 127 -3.45 23.30 -12.95
C LEU A 127 -4.42 24.26 -13.63
N LEU A 128 -5.69 24.27 -13.24
CA LEU A 128 -6.68 25.25 -13.70
C LEU A 128 -6.27 26.67 -13.31
N TRP A 129 -5.84 26.87 -12.06
CA TRP A 129 -5.35 28.16 -11.57
C TRP A 129 -4.07 28.61 -12.31
N LEU A 130 -3.09 27.72 -12.45
CA LEU A 130 -1.86 28.00 -13.21
C LEU A 130 -2.15 28.33 -14.68
N GLY A 131 -3.07 27.60 -15.31
CA GLY A 131 -3.51 27.85 -16.68
C GLY A 131 -4.18 29.23 -16.81
N TRP A 132 -5.12 29.55 -15.91
CA TRP A 132 -5.77 30.86 -15.86
C TRP A 132 -4.76 31.99 -15.71
N TRP A 133 -3.81 31.88 -14.77
CA TRP A 133 -2.73 32.85 -14.58
C TRP A 133 -1.87 33.00 -15.84
N ALA A 134 -1.47 31.88 -16.46
CA ALA A 134 -0.61 31.88 -17.63
C ALA A 134 -1.29 32.56 -18.82
N MET A 135 -2.61 32.40 -18.97
CA MET A 135 -3.41 32.94 -20.08
C MET A 135 -3.87 34.39 -19.88
N ALA A 136 -3.77 34.97 -18.67
CA ALA A 136 -4.30 36.32 -18.37
C ALA A 136 -3.90 37.43 -19.38
N PRO A 137 -2.65 37.51 -19.90
CA PRO A 137 -2.26 38.56 -20.86
C PRO A 137 -2.78 38.31 -22.29
N ALA A 138 -3.09 37.06 -22.63
CA ALA A 138 -3.66 36.71 -23.93
C ALA A 138 -5.15 37.03 -23.99
N GLN A 139 -5.84 37.06 -22.83
CA GLN A 139 -7.26 37.41 -22.73
C GLN A 139 -7.52 38.92 -22.91
N SER A 140 -6.53 39.78 -22.62
CA SER A 140 -6.64 41.23 -22.76
C SER A 140 -6.26 41.78 -24.13
N ARG A 141 -5.78 40.94 -25.06
CA ARG A 141 -5.41 41.35 -26.43
C ARG A 141 -6.58 41.14 -27.40
N PRO A 142 -6.88 42.09 -28.30
CA PRO A 142 -7.88 41.89 -29.33
C PRO A 142 -7.49 40.69 -30.23
N PRO A 143 -8.47 39.91 -30.74
CA PRO A 143 -8.19 38.79 -31.63
C PRO A 143 -7.52 39.30 -32.90
N SER A 144 -6.21 39.08 -33.02
CA SER A 144 -5.38 39.65 -34.11
C SER A 144 -5.49 38.88 -35.42
N ASP A 145 -6.12 37.70 -35.42
CA ASP A 145 -6.39 36.90 -36.61
C ASP A 145 -7.62 36.04 -36.36
N GLY A 146 -8.49 35.87 -37.37
CA GLY A 146 -9.69 35.02 -37.30
C GLY A 146 -9.44 33.53 -37.05
N HIS A 147 -8.20 33.13 -36.79
CA HIS A 147 -7.76 31.75 -36.56
C HIS A 147 -7.07 31.56 -35.19
N ALA A 148 -6.90 32.62 -34.41
CA ALA A 148 -6.24 32.53 -33.11
C ALA A 148 -7.21 32.01 -32.04
N LEU A 149 -6.81 30.96 -31.29
CA LEU A 149 -7.64 30.36 -30.23
C LEU A 149 -7.90 31.39 -29.11
N SER A 150 -9.12 31.91 -29.01
CA SER A 150 -9.49 32.98 -28.07
C SER A 150 -10.77 32.69 -27.27
N GLY A 151 -11.27 31.45 -27.29
CA GLY A 151 -12.44 31.01 -26.52
C GLY A 151 -12.29 30.99 -24.99
N GLY A 152 -11.23 31.63 -24.46
CA GLY A 152 -10.95 31.77 -23.04
C GLY A 152 -10.56 30.47 -22.33
N VAL A 153 -10.54 30.53 -20.99
CA VAL A 153 -10.15 29.41 -20.11
C VAL A 153 -11.10 28.21 -20.25
N ALA A 154 -12.38 28.44 -20.54
CA ALA A 154 -13.35 27.35 -20.72
C ALA A 154 -13.04 26.49 -21.96
N ALA A 155 -12.71 27.13 -23.10
CA ALA A 155 -12.31 26.43 -24.32
C ALA A 155 -10.97 25.69 -24.12
N TRP A 156 -10.02 26.32 -23.43
CA TRP A 156 -8.76 25.68 -23.06
C TRP A 156 -9.00 24.43 -22.20
N TYR A 157 -9.81 24.54 -21.14
CA TYR A 157 -10.05 23.44 -20.20
C TYR A 157 -10.71 22.23 -20.89
N VAL A 158 -11.69 22.47 -21.77
CA VAL A 158 -12.31 21.41 -22.58
C VAL A 158 -11.27 20.70 -23.45
N LEU A 159 -10.42 21.45 -24.15
CA LEU A 159 -9.40 20.87 -25.00
C LEU A 159 -8.27 20.19 -24.21
N SER A 160 -7.86 20.74 -23.06
CA SER A 160 -6.84 20.13 -22.20
C SER A 160 -7.35 18.91 -21.44
N THR A 161 -8.66 18.76 -21.25
CA THR A 161 -9.26 17.53 -20.71
C THR A 161 -9.17 16.39 -21.73
N TRP A 162 -9.40 16.69 -23.01
CA TRP A 162 -9.43 15.68 -24.07
C TRP A 162 -8.09 15.41 -24.76
N ALA A 163 -7.21 16.41 -24.87
CA ALA A 163 -5.91 16.27 -25.52
C ALA A 163 -5.05 15.12 -24.96
N PRO A 164 -4.93 14.91 -23.62
CA PRO A 164 -4.17 13.79 -23.08
C PRO A 164 -4.96 12.47 -23.04
N LEU A 165 -6.26 12.47 -23.38
CA LEU A 165 -7.13 11.32 -23.11
C LEU A 165 -6.61 10.05 -23.80
N LEU A 166 -6.31 10.11 -25.10
CA LEU A 166 -5.82 8.93 -25.83
C LEU A 166 -4.53 8.32 -25.25
N PRO A 167 -3.41 9.06 -25.07
CA PRO A 167 -2.21 8.48 -24.46
C PRO A 167 -2.47 7.97 -23.05
N THR A 168 -3.36 8.62 -22.30
CA THR A 168 -3.74 8.15 -20.96
C THR A 168 -4.49 6.82 -21.02
N LEU A 169 -5.49 6.67 -21.89
CA LEU A 169 -6.22 5.41 -22.06
C LEU A 169 -5.27 4.29 -22.50
N VAL A 170 -4.35 4.56 -23.43
CA VAL A 170 -3.34 3.57 -23.85
C VAL A 170 -2.40 3.19 -22.71
N LEU A 171 -1.98 4.15 -21.88
CA LEU A 171 -1.15 3.91 -20.70
C LEU A 171 -1.87 3.03 -19.67
N TYR A 172 -3.16 3.27 -19.40
CA TYR A 172 -3.96 2.40 -18.54
C TYR A 172 -4.12 1.00 -19.14
N GLY A 173 -4.28 0.90 -20.47
CA GLY A 173 -4.30 -0.38 -21.18
C GLY A 173 -2.98 -1.14 -21.02
N LEU A 174 -1.85 -0.45 -21.14
CA LEU A 174 -0.52 -1.02 -20.90
C LEU A 174 -0.39 -1.53 -19.46
N LEU A 175 -0.80 -0.74 -18.46
CA LEU A 175 -0.81 -1.17 -17.06
C LEU A 175 -1.69 -2.40 -16.83
N ALA A 176 -2.88 -2.46 -17.45
CA ALA A 176 -3.75 -3.62 -17.39
C ALA A 176 -3.11 -4.88 -18.02
N THR A 177 -2.19 -4.77 -18.97
CA THR A 177 -1.49 -5.96 -19.48
C THR A 177 -0.59 -6.60 -18.43
N VAL A 178 -0.03 -5.82 -17.50
CA VAL A 178 0.78 -6.34 -16.38
C VAL A 178 -0.09 -7.18 -15.44
N THR A 179 -1.33 -6.76 -15.22
CA THR A 179 -2.24 -7.43 -14.29
C THR A 179 -2.90 -8.67 -14.90
N HIS A 180 -3.32 -8.61 -16.16
CA HIS A 180 -4.01 -9.72 -16.84
C HIS A 180 -3.07 -10.71 -17.54
N LYS A 181 -1.86 -10.28 -17.91
CA LYS A 181 -0.89 -11.09 -18.68
C LYS A 181 0.56 -10.85 -18.20
N PRO A 182 0.87 -11.15 -16.93
CA PRO A 182 2.20 -10.89 -16.36
C PRO A 182 3.33 -11.61 -17.11
N SER A 183 3.05 -12.76 -17.73
CA SER A 183 4.02 -13.51 -18.53
C SER A 183 4.58 -12.74 -19.74
N LEU A 184 3.84 -11.76 -20.27
CA LEU A 184 4.34 -10.89 -21.36
C LEU A 184 5.54 -10.05 -20.95
N TRP A 185 5.67 -9.76 -19.65
CA TRP A 185 6.66 -8.85 -19.08
C TRP A 185 7.66 -9.56 -18.16
N ALA A 186 7.68 -10.90 -18.17
CA ALA A 186 8.50 -11.71 -17.26
C ALA A 186 10.01 -11.68 -17.58
N SER A 187 10.39 -11.35 -18.81
CA SER A 187 11.81 -11.23 -19.20
C SER A 187 12.34 -9.82 -18.95
N GLU A 188 13.64 -9.71 -18.67
CA GLU A 188 14.31 -8.42 -18.47
C GLU A 188 14.15 -7.47 -19.67
N ALA A 189 14.32 -7.99 -20.89
CA ALA A 189 14.14 -7.22 -22.12
C ALA A 189 12.70 -6.70 -22.28
N ALA A 190 11.69 -7.51 -21.92
CA ALA A 190 10.30 -7.08 -21.92
C ALA A 190 10.03 -6.03 -20.84
N GLY A 191 10.62 -6.17 -19.65
CA GLY A 191 10.55 -5.16 -18.59
C GLY A 191 11.12 -3.81 -19.02
N ILE A 192 12.28 -3.80 -19.70
CA ILE A 192 12.85 -2.57 -20.27
C ILE A 192 11.91 -1.98 -21.33
N ALA A 193 11.39 -2.81 -22.25
CA ALA A 193 10.46 -2.37 -23.27
C ALA A 193 9.19 -1.74 -22.66
N PHE A 194 8.65 -2.32 -21.58
CA PHE A 194 7.53 -1.77 -20.83
C PHE A 194 7.84 -0.34 -20.36
N TRP A 195 8.96 -0.12 -19.69
CA TRP A 195 9.34 1.19 -19.16
C TRP A 195 9.59 2.21 -20.27
N VAL A 196 10.16 1.80 -21.41
CA VAL A 196 10.32 2.67 -22.58
C VAL A 196 8.96 3.09 -23.14
N ILE A 197 8.03 2.15 -23.35
CA ILE A 197 6.69 2.44 -23.86
C ILE A 197 5.94 3.35 -22.87
N TYR A 198 5.99 3.02 -21.58
CA TYR A 198 5.39 3.82 -20.52
C TYR A 198 5.93 5.26 -20.56
N GLY A 199 7.25 5.43 -20.58
CA GLY A 199 7.91 6.73 -20.65
C GLY A 199 7.51 7.53 -21.90
N LEU A 200 7.46 6.89 -23.08
CA LEU A 200 7.02 7.54 -24.32
C LEU A 200 5.56 8.01 -24.25
N LEU A 201 4.66 7.21 -23.67
CA LEU A 201 3.26 7.58 -23.47
C LEU A 201 3.11 8.74 -22.47
N THR A 202 3.88 8.75 -21.39
CA THR A 202 3.92 9.85 -20.43
C THR A 202 4.43 11.14 -21.06
N VAL A 203 5.50 11.07 -21.87
CA VAL A 203 6.02 12.21 -22.63
C VAL A 203 4.97 12.73 -23.62
N TRP A 204 4.26 11.83 -24.33
CA TRP A 204 3.20 12.22 -25.26
C TRP A 204 2.06 12.94 -24.52
N LEU A 205 1.61 12.41 -23.38
CA LEU A 205 0.59 13.02 -22.53
C LEU A 205 0.99 14.45 -22.11
N VAL A 206 2.19 14.61 -21.55
CA VAL A 206 2.68 15.91 -21.07
C VAL A 206 2.84 16.88 -22.24
N ALA A 207 3.43 16.43 -23.34
CA ALA A 207 3.61 17.25 -24.53
C ALA A 207 2.27 17.73 -25.11
N ALA A 208 1.24 16.87 -25.16
CA ALA A 208 -0.08 17.24 -25.67
C ALA A 208 -0.69 18.37 -24.84
N LEU A 209 -0.59 18.27 -23.51
CA LEU A 209 -1.05 19.30 -22.57
C LEU A 209 -0.27 20.61 -22.71
N VAL A 210 1.06 20.55 -22.81
CA VAL A 210 1.91 21.75 -22.96
C VAL A 210 1.63 22.43 -24.30
N VAL A 211 1.54 21.67 -25.39
CA VAL A 211 1.34 22.20 -26.74
C VAL A 211 -0.05 22.82 -26.89
N VAL A 212 -1.11 22.20 -26.38
CA VAL A 212 -2.45 22.80 -26.43
C VAL A 212 -2.52 24.06 -25.56
N SER A 213 -1.95 24.02 -24.36
CA SER A 213 -1.95 25.16 -23.42
C SER A 213 -1.13 26.33 -23.96
N GLY A 214 0.04 26.07 -24.56
CA GLY A 214 0.90 27.10 -25.15
C GLY A 214 0.21 27.92 -26.24
N ARG A 215 -0.73 27.31 -26.98
CA ARG A 215 -1.51 28.01 -28.02
C ARG A 215 -2.51 29.02 -27.45
N PHE A 216 -3.01 28.80 -26.24
CA PHE A 216 -3.86 29.76 -25.53
C PHE A 216 -3.03 30.78 -24.75
N ILE A 217 -1.89 30.38 -24.18
CA ILE A 217 -1.01 31.24 -23.38
C ILE A 217 -0.29 32.29 -24.25
N ARG A 218 0.09 31.94 -25.49
CA ARG A 218 0.76 32.83 -26.47
C ARG A 218 2.02 33.53 -25.93
N SER A 219 2.73 32.89 -25.01
CA SER A 219 3.98 33.37 -24.40
C SER A 219 4.87 32.19 -24.02
N ALA A 220 6.05 32.10 -24.63
CA ALA A 220 6.98 31.00 -24.39
C ALA A 220 7.39 30.91 -22.90
N ALA A 221 7.67 32.05 -22.26
CA ALA A 221 8.06 32.10 -20.84
C ALA A 221 6.95 31.57 -19.92
N ARG A 222 5.69 32.01 -20.13
CA ARG A 222 4.56 31.54 -19.31
C ARG A 222 4.20 30.09 -19.60
N THR A 223 4.35 29.63 -20.85
CA THR A 223 4.18 28.22 -21.21
C THR A 223 5.24 27.35 -20.52
N ALA A 224 6.49 27.81 -20.41
CA ALA A 224 7.53 27.09 -19.67
C ALA A 224 7.20 26.98 -18.16
N VAL A 225 6.74 28.07 -17.53
CA VAL A 225 6.30 28.05 -16.11
C VAL A 225 5.11 27.10 -15.93
N TYR A 226 4.11 27.14 -16.81
CA TYR A 226 2.99 26.22 -16.79
C TYR A 226 3.44 24.76 -16.96
N ALA A 227 4.37 24.48 -17.88
CA ALA A 227 4.90 23.14 -18.11
C ALA A 227 5.66 22.60 -16.90
N ALA A 228 6.50 23.43 -16.26
CA ALA A 228 7.21 23.06 -15.04
C ALA A 228 6.22 22.78 -13.89
N GLY A 229 5.21 23.64 -13.71
CA GLY A 229 4.15 23.42 -12.73
C GLY A 229 3.33 22.15 -13.01
N LEU A 230 3.02 21.87 -14.28
CA LEU A 230 2.35 20.65 -14.71
C LEU A 230 3.13 19.40 -14.31
N VAL A 231 4.41 19.34 -14.66
CA VAL A 231 5.28 18.19 -14.34
C VAL A 231 5.43 18.06 -12.81
N GLY A 232 5.65 19.16 -12.10
CA GLY A 232 5.81 19.15 -10.64
C GLY A 232 4.56 18.68 -9.90
N VAL A 233 3.38 19.14 -10.30
CA VAL A 233 2.10 18.74 -9.69
C VAL A 233 1.78 17.28 -10.00
N ILE A 234 2.01 16.82 -11.24
CA ILE A 234 1.84 15.41 -11.60
C ILE A 234 2.78 14.53 -10.75
N ALA A 235 4.07 14.87 -10.69
CA ALA A 235 5.06 14.11 -9.92
C ALA A 235 4.71 14.06 -8.42
N LEU A 236 4.32 15.19 -7.83
CA LEU A 236 3.90 15.27 -6.43
C LEU A 236 2.63 14.44 -6.20
N GLY A 237 1.64 14.53 -7.09
CA GLY A 237 0.41 13.75 -7.02
C GLY A 237 0.68 12.24 -7.06
N THR A 238 1.55 11.79 -7.96
CA THR A 238 1.94 10.38 -8.07
C THR A 238 2.73 9.87 -6.87
N TRP A 239 3.56 10.73 -6.26
CA TRP A 239 4.37 10.34 -5.11
C TRP A 239 3.55 10.28 -3.81
N GLN A 240 2.67 11.26 -3.59
CA GLN A 240 1.92 11.40 -2.34
C GLN A 240 0.68 10.50 -2.26
N PHE A 241 0.07 10.17 -3.40
CA PHE A 241 -1.23 9.48 -3.46
C PHE A 241 -1.24 8.34 -4.51
N PRO A 242 -0.60 7.19 -4.21
CA PRO A 242 -0.59 6.04 -5.12
C PRO A 242 -1.95 5.31 -5.22
N ASP A 243 -2.89 5.66 -4.34
CA ASP A 243 -4.20 4.99 -4.20
C ASP A 243 -5.04 5.05 -5.48
N ARG A 244 -5.80 3.99 -5.75
CA ARG A 244 -6.62 3.81 -6.95
C ARG A 244 -8.11 3.91 -6.64
N PRO A 245 -8.95 4.36 -7.59
CA PRO A 245 -10.40 4.48 -7.40
C PRO A 245 -11.10 3.12 -7.35
N TRP A 246 -10.52 2.08 -7.96
CA TRP A 246 -10.99 0.70 -7.87
C TRP A 246 -10.01 -0.12 -7.06
N GLU A 247 -10.54 -0.87 -6.11
CA GLU A 247 -9.79 -1.82 -5.28
C GLU A 247 -10.37 -3.21 -5.50
N PHE A 248 -9.55 -4.25 -5.33
CA PHE A 248 -10.04 -5.64 -5.40
C PHE A 248 -11.05 -5.91 -4.28
N ASP A 249 -12.26 -6.31 -4.65
CA ASP A 249 -13.31 -6.67 -3.71
C ASP A 249 -13.20 -8.16 -3.39
N ALA A 250 -12.39 -8.46 -2.38
CA ALA A 250 -12.16 -9.81 -1.92
C ALA A 250 -13.46 -10.48 -1.42
N GLU A 251 -14.41 -9.71 -0.88
CA GLU A 251 -15.67 -10.22 -0.35
C GLU A 251 -16.60 -10.66 -1.49
N ALA A 252 -16.78 -9.82 -2.51
CA ALA A 252 -17.55 -10.18 -3.71
C ALA A 252 -16.87 -11.27 -4.55
N ALA A 253 -15.54 -11.31 -4.61
CA ALA A 253 -14.78 -12.41 -5.23
C ALA A 253 -15.07 -13.75 -4.57
N ARG A 254 -15.08 -13.78 -3.23
CA ARG A 254 -15.42 -14.96 -2.44
C ARG A 254 -16.87 -15.36 -2.57
N ALA A 255 -17.81 -14.40 -2.53
CA ALA A 255 -19.23 -14.67 -2.73
C ALA A 255 -19.52 -15.27 -4.12
N LYS A 256 -18.85 -14.75 -5.16
CA LYS A 256 -18.95 -15.27 -6.52
C LYS A 256 -18.36 -16.68 -6.66
N ALA A 257 -17.20 -16.94 -6.06
CA ALA A 257 -16.58 -18.27 -6.04
C ALA A 257 -17.44 -19.29 -5.24
N ALA A 258 -18.06 -18.86 -4.14
CA ALA A 258 -19.00 -19.67 -3.37
C ALA A 258 -20.27 -19.99 -4.16
N ALA A 259 -20.83 -19.02 -4.88
CA ALA A 259 -22.01 -19.22 -5.72
C ALA A 259 -21.76 -20.14 -6.93
N LEU A 260 -20.53 -20.20 -7.42
CA LEU A 260 -20.13 -21.05 -8.55
C LEU A 260 -19.81 -22.50 -8.16
N GLY A 261 -19.88 -22.85 -6.86
CA GLY A 261 -19.52 -24.18 -6.39
C GLY A 261 -18.03 -24.51 -6.51
N GLU A 262 -17.21 -23.53 -6.89
CA GLU A 262 -15.74 -23.60 -6.91
C GLU A 262 -15.12 -23.42 -5.52
N ALA A 263 -15.94 -23.03 -4.54
CA ALA A 263 -15.57 -23.07 -3.14
C ALA A 263 -15.59 -24.52 -2.63
N GLY A 264 -14.45 -25.21 -2.74
CA GLY A 264 -14.08 -26.16 -1.68
C GLY A 264 -14.24 -25.45 -0.33
N GLU A 265 -14.62 -26.17 0.74
CA GLU A 265 -15.01 -25.64 2.06
C GLU A 265 -14.31 -24.31 2.41
N ALA A 266 -15.12 -23.25 2.53
CA ALA A 266 -14.65 -21.90 2.80
C ALA A 266 -13.85 -21.88 4.11
N ALA A 267 -12.58 -21.47 4.05
CA ALA A 267 -11.86 -21.11 5.26
C ALA A 267 -12.58 -19.91 5.88
N PRO A 268 -12.84 -19.91 7.21
CA PRO A 268 -13.48 -18.77 7.88
C PRO A 268 -12.68 -17.48 7.63
N GLU A 269 -13.38 -16.35 7.57
CA GLU A 269 -12.73 -15.04 7.37
C GLU A 269 -11.62 -14.82 8.41
N PRO A 270 -10.45 -14.26 8.02
CA PRO A 270 -9.45 -13.86 8.99
C PRO A 270 -10.04 -12.78 9.88
N VAL A 271 -10.14 -13.07 11.18
CA VAL A 271 -10.64 -12.13 12.19
C VAL A 271 -9.80 -10.86 12.12
N ARG A 272 -10.43 -9.70 11.94
CA ARG A 272 -9.73 -8.41 11.90
C ARG A 272 -9.48 -7.90 13.32
N LEU A 273 -8.31 -7.31 13.55
CA LEU A 273 -7.99 -6.70 14.84
C LEU A 273 -8.88 -5.46 15.08
N ALA A 274 -9.66 -5.49 16.14
CA ALA A 274 -10.31 -4.30 16.68
C ALA A 274 -9.29 -3.53 17.55
N LEU A 275 -8.54 -2.61 16.94
CA LEU A 275 -7.57 -1.78 17.64
C LEU A 275 -8.28 -0.72 18.51
N SER A 276 -8.77 -1.15 19.67
CA SER A 276 -9.29 -0.25 20.70
C SER A 276 -8.15 0.37 21.53
N GLN A 277 -8.41 1.49 22.20
CA GLN A 277 -7.46 2.10 23.13
C GLN A 277 -6.97 1.10 24.19
N ALA A 278 -7.87 0.28 24.74
CA ALA A 278 -7.53 -0.72 25.75
C ALA A 278 -6.55 -1.78 25.21
N VAL A 279 -6.77 -2.28 23.98
CA VAL A 279 -5.84 -3.24 23.36
C VAL A 279 -4.47 -2.59 23.13
N PHE A 280 -4.45 -1.35 22.62
CA PHE A 280 -3.21 -0.63 22.38
C PHE A 280 -2.40 -0.38 23.66
N GLU A 281 -3.04 0.14 24.71
CA GLU A 281 -2.37 0.46 25.98
C GLU A 281 -1.93 -0.81 26.74
N ALA A 282 -2.65 -1.93 26.58
CA ALA A 282 -2.31 -3.19 27.24
C ALA A 282 -1.05 -3.87 26.69
N GLN A 283 -0.61 -3.54 25.47
CA GLN A 283 0.48 -4.27 24.80
C GLN A 283 1.83 -4.12 25.49
N GLN A 284 2.14 -2.94 26.03
CA GLN A 284 3.43 -2.70 26.67
C GLN A 284 3.53 -3.38 28.05
N PRO A 285 2.53 -3.25 28.93
CA PRO A 285 2.47 -4.03 30.17
C PRO A 285 2.47 -5.55 29.93
N LEU A 286 1.81 -6.02 28.86
CA LEU A 286 1.75 -7.45 28.53
C LEU A 286 3.15 -8.02 28.24
N LEU A 287 3.97 -7.34 27.43
CA LEU A 287 5.34 -7.78 27.17
C LEU A 287 6.19 -7.76 28.46
N GLU A 288 6.08 -6.70 29.26
CA GLU A 288 6.81 -6.59 30.52
C GLU A 288 6.45 -7.72 31.49
N GLN A 289 5.15 -8.05 31.61
CA GLN A 289 4.69 -9.16 32.43
C GLN A 289 5.24 -10.51 31.94
N GLN A 290 5.21 -10.76 30.62
CA GLN A 290 5.78 -11.98 30.04
C GLN A 290 7.28 -12.11 30.37
N LEU A 291 8.05 -11.03 30.21
CA LEU A 291 9.48 -11.01 30.53
C LEU A 291 9.76 -11.19 32.03
N GLN A 292 8.94 -10.60 32.90
CA GLN A 292 9.07 -10.76 34.35
C GLN A 292 8.73 -12.19 34.80
N SER A 293 7.83 -12.86 34.09
CA SER A 293 7.42 -14.25 34.39
C SER A 293 8.40 -15.32 33.96
N LEU A 294 9.45 -14.96 33.20
CA LEU A 294 10.48 -15.91 32.78
C LEU A 294 11.14 -16.59 33.98
N ALA A 295 11.30 -17.90 33.92
CA ALA A 295 12.09 -18.63 34.90
C ALA A 295 13.58 -18.25 34.77
N PRO A 296 14.30 -18.14 35.90
CA PRO A 296 15.75 -17.91 35.87
C PRO A 296 16.50 -19.15 35.35
N GLU A 297 17.76 -18.94 35.00
CA GLU A 297 18.70 -20.03 34.72
C GLU A 297 18.83 -20.99 35.92
N ARG A 298 19.29 -22.20 35.65
CA ARG A 298 19.65 -23.20 36.65
C ARG A 298 21.14 -23.48 36.63
N ALA A 299 21.81 -23.16 37.73
CA ALA A 299 23.26 -23.34 37.86
C ALA A 299 23.70 -24.77 37.50
N GLY A 300 24.65 -24.87 36.57
CA GLY A 300 25.22 -26.14 36.10
C GLY A 300 24.34 -26.92 35.12
N VAL A 301 23.21 -26.37 34.70
CA VAL A 301 22.32 -26.94 33.69
C VAL A 301 22.32 -26.02 32.48
N VAL A 302 22.50 -26.59 31.28
CA VAL A 302 22.27 -25.84 30.02
C VAL A 302 20.77 -25.71 29.81
N ASP A 303 20.24 -24.52 30.11
CA ASP A 303 18.83 -24.21 29.93
C ASP A 303 18.52 -23.82 28.48
N VAL A 304 17.31 -24.16 28.05
CA VAL A 304 16.77 -23.72 26.76
C VAL A 304 15.82 -22.56 27.01
N TYR A 305 16.14 -21.43 26.40
CA TYR A 305 15.26 -20.28 26.30
C TYR A 305 14.69 -20.21 24.88
N GLY A 306 13.40 -19.92 24.77
CA GLY A 306 12.69 -19.88 23.50
C GLY A 306 12.23 -18.48 23.13
N LEU A 307 12.35 -18.13 21.85
CA LEU A 307 11.74 -16.96 21.26
C LEU A 307 11.01 -17.38 19.98
N VAL A 308 9.68 -17.35 20.02
CA VAL A 308 8.85 -17.69 18.87
C VAL A 308 8.22 -16.41 18.31
N PHE A 309 8.43 -16.15 17.03
CA PHE A 309 8.05 -14.89 16.38
C PHE A 309 7.21 -15.15 15.11
N ALA A 310 5.93 -14.75 15.16
CA ALA A 310 4.99 -14.85 14.05
C ALA A 310 4.39 -13.47 13.72
N PRO A 311 5.03 -12.67 12.86
CA PRO A 311 4.67 -11.27 12.63
C PRO A 311 3.54 -11.04 11.62
N TYR A 312 2.99 -12.08 10.99
CA TYR A 312 1.98 -11.93 9.94
C TYR A 312 0.62 -12.49 10.35
N ALA A 313 -0.35 -11.60 10.54
CA ALA A 313 -1.68 -11.93 11.01
C ALA A 313 -2.65 -12.43 9.93
N GLY A 314 -2.26 -12.35 8.64
CA GLY A 314 -3.17 -12.61 7.52
C GLY A 314 -3.52 -14.09 7.30
N GLU A 315 -2.72 -15.03 7.83
CA GLU A 315 -2.97 -16.46 7.72
C GLU A 315 -2.82 -17.19 9.07
N GLU A 316 -3.80 -18.05 9.36
CA GLU A 316 -3.83 -18.87 10.58
C GLU A 316 -2.67 -19.86 10.70
N VAL A 317 -2.03 -20.23 9.59
CA VAL A 317 -0.92 -21.18 9.59
C VAL A 317 0.23 -20.71 10.47
N PHE A 318 0.54 -19.41 10.46
CA PHE A 318 1.63 -18.85 11.26
C PHE A 318 1.31 -18.84 12.76
N ARG A 319 0.06 -18.58 13.12
CA ARG A 319 -0.42 -18.74 14.50
C ARG A 319 -0.32 -20.20 14.94
N ARG A 320 -0.90 -21.13 14.19
CA ARG A 320 -0.89 -22.57 14.53
C ARG A 320 0.52 -23.11 14.69
N GLU A 321 1.38 -22.78 13.74
CA GLU A 321 2.78 -23.22 13.72
C GLU A 321 3.59 -22.64 14.85
N SER A 322 3.50 -21.32 15.09
CA SER A 322 4.21 -20.69 16.20
C SER A 322 3.73 -21.19 17.57
N THR A 323 2.42 -21.38 17.75
CA THR A 323 1.88 -22.01 18.97
C THR A 323 2.42 -23.44 19.13
N MET A 324 2.42 -24.25 18.07
CA MET A 324 2.93 -25.62 18.11
C MET A 324 4.42 -25.67 18.50
N VAL A 325 5.26 -24.79 17.92
CA VAL A 325 6.69 -24.74 18.27
C VAL A 325 6.90 -24.24 19.70
N SER A 326 6.13 -23.24 20.16
CA SER A 326 6.17 -22.77 21.54
C SER A 326 5.87 -23.90 22.54
N THR A 327 4.84 -24.70 22.26
CA THR A 327 4.49 -25.88 23.06
C THR A 327 5.60 -26.94 23.02
N LEU A 328 6.12 -27.26 21.83
CA LEU A 328 7.20 -28.24 21.66
C LEU A 328 8.43 -27.89 22.51
N LEU A 329 8.86 -26.63 22.49
CA LEU A 329 10.02 -26.19 23.27
C LEU A 329 9.78 -26.35 24.78
N GLN A 330 8.59 -25.96 25.25
CA GLN A 330 8.24 -26.08 26.66
C GLN A 330 8.17 -27.54 27.13
N GLU A 331 7.56 -28.42 26.33
CA GLU A 331 7.31 -29.82 26.70
C GLU A 331 8.53 -30.72 26.48
N ARG A 332 9.26 -30.56 25.38
CA ARG A 332 10.34 -31.50 25.00
C ARG A 332 11.74 -30.99 25.23
N PHE A 333 11.93 -29.67 25.28
CA PHE A 333 13.25 -29.06 25.43
C PHE A 333 13.46 -28.46 26.82
N ASP A 334 12.63 -28.82 27.81
CA ASP A 334 12.74 -28.37 29.20
C ASP A 334 12.76 -26.83 29.32
N ALA A 335 12.02 -26.16 28.43
CA ALA A 335 11.91 -24.71 28.35
C ALA A 335 10.63 -24.18 29.02
N GLN A 336 9.96 -24.97 29.87
CA GLN A 336 8.76 -24.53 30.56
C GLN A 336 9.02 -23.25 31.37
N GLY A 337 8.23 -22.21 31.13
CA GLY A 337 8.43 -20.90 31.75
C GLY A 337 9.62 -20.09 31.20
N ARG A 338 10.29 -20.54 30.13
CA ARG A 338 11.44 -19.88 29.49
C ARG A 338 11.21 -19.51 28.02
N VAL A 339 9.96 -19.49 27.56
CA VAL A 339 9.60 -19.17 26.16
C VAL A 339 8.82 -17.86 26.09
N ILE A 340 9.28 -16.94 25.25
CA ILE A 340 8.52 -15.76 24.83
C ILE A 340 7.90 -16.04 23.46
N HIS A 341 6.58 -15.88 23.36
CA HIS A 341 5.84 -16.04 22.11
C HIS A 341 5.25 -14.69 21.68
N LEU A 342 5.87 -14.10 20.67
CA LEU A 342 5.39 -12.89 20.01
C LEU A 342 4.53 -13.30 18.81
N LEU A 343 3.28 -12.81 18.78
CA LEU A 343 2.30 -13.23 17.78
C LEU A 343 1.41 -12.06 17.35
N ASN A 344 1.34 -11.84 16.04
CA ASN A 344 0.34 -10.97 15.44
C ASN A 344 -0.86 -11.81 15.02
N HIS A 345 -1.97 -11.69 15.75
CA HIS A 345 -3.24 -12.29 15.39
C HIS A 345 -4.37 -11.56 16.12
N ALA A 346 -5.52 -11.35 15.47
CA ALA A 346 -6.59 -10.54 16.03
C ALA A 346 -7.15 -11.11 17.34
N GLU A 347 -7.31 -12.44 17.41
CA GLU A 347 -7.84 -13.12 18.59
C GLU A 347 -6.84 -13.22 19.76
N THR A 348 -5.54 -12.97 19.53
CA THR A 348 -4.51 -13.10 20.56
C THR A 348 -3.95 -11.76 21.04
N ALA A 349 -4.51 -10.64 20.56
CA ALA A 349 -4.02 -9.30 20.87
C ALA A 349 -4.14 -8.89 22.34
N SER A 350 -4.86 -9.65 23.18
CA SER A 350 -4.93 -9.46 24.63
C SER A 350 -4.08 -10.45 25.43
N THR A 351 -3.57 -11.51 24.80
CA THR A 351 -2.87 -12.62 25.48
C THR A 351 -1.41 -12.74 25.06
N HIS A 352 -1.05 -12.24 23.88
CA HIS A 352 0.30 -12.24 23.35
C HIS A 352 0.75 -10.82 23.01
N ALA A 353 2.00 -10.51 23.33
CA ALA A 353 2.63 -9.30 22.83
C ALA A 353 2.78 -9.38 21.30
N TRP A 354 2.54 -8.26 20.62
CA TRP A 354 2.66 -8.19 19.16
C TRP A 354 4.07 -8.52 18.68
N ALA A 355 4.14 -9.34 17.64
CA ALA A 355 5.33 -9.63 16.88
C ALA A 355 5.71 -8.44 15.99
N THR A 356 6.37 -7.47 16.61
CA THR A 356 7.00 -6.32 15.94
C THR A 356 8.52 -6.42 16.07
N PRO A 357 9.31 -5.83 15.16
CA PRO A 357 10.75 -5.85 15.30
C PRO A 357 11.26 -5.18 16.58
N GLN A 358 10.56 -4.15 17.08
CA GLN A 358 10.88 -3.50 18.36
C GLN A 358 10.64 -4.44 19.55
N ASN A 359 9.52 -5.18 19.55
CA ASN A 359 9.27 -6.18 20.58
C ASN A 359 10.19 -7.39 20.46
N LEU A 360 10.63 -7.76 19.26
CA LEU A 360 11.65 -8.77 19.04
C LEU A 360 12.96 -8.39 19.73
N GLN A 361 13.45 -7.17 19.53
CA GLN A 361 14.66 -6.67 20.20
C GLN A 361 14.50 -6.66 21.72
N ARG A 362 13.38 -6.15 22.23
CA ARG A 362 13.08 -6.12 23.67
C ARG A 362 12.99 -7.52 24.27
N ALA A 363 12.38 -8.47 23.57
CA ALA A 363 12.28 -9.86 23.99
C ALA A 363 13.66 -10.52 24.09
N ILE A 364 14.52 -10.33 23.09
CA ILE A 364 15.90 -10.82 23.10
C ILE A 364 16.67 -10.24 24.29
N ALA A 365 16.58 -8.93 24.53
CA ALA A 365 17.23 -8.29 25.66
C ALA A 365 16.72 -8.81 27.02
N GLY A 366 15.39 -9.01 27.16
CA GLY A 366 14.80 -9.55 28.38
C GLY A 366 15.16 -11.00 28.65
N LEU A 367 15.21 -11.84 27.61
CA LEU A 367 15.69 -13.22 27.69
C LEU A 367 17.16 -13.27 28.14
N ALA A 368 18.01 -12.43 27.53
CA ALA A 368 19.43 -12.34 27.86
C ALA A 368 19.72 -11.98 29.33
N GLN A 369 18.80 -11.27 29.99
CA GLN A 369 18.92 -10.94 31.42
C GLN A 369 18.63 -12.13 32.35
N ARG A 370 17.92 -13.15 31.86
CA ARG A 370 17.57 -14.35 32.65
C ARG A 370 18.49 -15.54 32.37
N MET A 371 19.14 -15.53 31.21
CA MET A 371 20.07 -16.55 30.75
C MET A 371 21.46 -16.44 31.40
N ASP A 372 22.09 -17.59 31.64
CA ASP A 372 23.55 -17.70 31.61
C ASP A 372 24.01 -17.67 30.15
N ARG A 373 24.40 -16.48 29.68
CA ARG A 373 24.76 -16.23 28.27
C ARG A 373 25.95 -17.03 27.76
N ASP A 374 26.77 -17.59 28.65
CA ASP A 374 27.93 -18.39 28.26
C ASP A 374 27.55 -19.88 28.08
N ASN A 375 26.55 -20.38 28.81
CA ASN A 375 26.18 -21.80 28.83
C ASN A 375 24.82 -22.09 28.19
N ASP A 376 23.81 -21.25 28.41
CA ASP A 376 22.43 -21.47 27.98
C ASP A 376 22.25 -21.30 26.47
N LEU A 377 21.21 -21.96 25.94
CA LEU A 377 20.85 -21.94 24.53
C LEU A 377 19.61 -21.07 24.29
N LEU A 378 19.71 -20.10 23.37
CA LEU A 378 18.53 -19.43 22.82
C LEU A 378 18.07 -20.11 21.53
N VAL A 379 16.86 -20.63 21.51
CA VAL A 379 16.18 -21.15 20.31
C VAL A 379 15.20 -20.10 19.79
N ILE A 380 15.43 -19.63 18.56
CA ILE A 380 14.60 -18.64 17.88
C ILE A 380 13.90 -19.33 16.72
N TYR A 381 12.57 -19.27 16.71
CA TYR A 381 11.75 -19.76 15.62
C TYR A 381 10.94 -18.62 15.02
N MET A 382 11.12 -18.38 13.72
CA MET A 382 10.44 -17.31 12.99
C MET A 382 9.61 -17.93 11.87
N THR A 383 8.33 -17.56 11.77
CA THR A 383 7.46 -18.03 10.68
C THR A 383 6.62 -16.89 10.10
N SER A 384 6.69 -16.72 8.78
CA SER A 384 5.93 -15.72 8.01
C SER A 384 6.11 -15.94 6.51
N HIS A 385 5.54 -15.06 5.69
CA HIS A 385 5.97 -14.89 4.30
C HIS A 385 7.38 -14.29 4.23
N GLY A 386 8.14 -14.69 3.22
CA GLY A 386 9.46 -14.13 2.92
C GLY A 386 9.50 -13.51 1.53
N ALA A 387 10.31 -12.47 1.37
CA ALA A 387 10.49 -11.76 0.10
C ALA A 387 11.88 -12.02 -0.51
N ARG A 388 12.04 -11.74 -1.81
CA ARG A 388 13.31 -11.95 -2.54
C ARG A 388 14.48 -11.11 -2.03
N ASN A 389 14.21 -10.04 -1.30
CA ASN A 389 15.19 -9.25 -0.56
C ASN A 389 15.47 -9.80 0.85
N HIS A 390 15.01 -11.03 1.14
CA HIS A 390 15.15 -11.76 2.40
C HIS A 390 14.43 -11.13 3.60
N GLU A 391 13.54 -10.16 3.37
CA GLU A 391 12.70 -9.63 4.45
C GLU A 391 11.63 -10.63 4.86
N LEU A 392 11.40 -10.74 6.16
CA LEU A 392 10.30 -11.49 6.75
C LEU A 392 9.10 -10.55 6.90
N ALA A 393 8.03 -10.82 6.14
CA ALA A 393 6.86 -9.96 6.10
C ALA A 393 6.22 -9.83 7.48
N ALA A 394 5.76 -8.64 7.83
CA ALA A 394 5.00 -8.37 9.04
C ALA A 394 3.70 -7.66 8.69
N ALA A 395 2.59 -8.09 9.27
CA ALA A 395 1.29 -7.49 9.02
C ALA A 395 0.36 -7.69 10.23
N HIS A 396 -0.24 -6.60 10.71
CA HIS A 396 -1.28 -6.66 11.75
C HIS A 396 -2.24 -5.48 11.67
N TRP A 397 -2.88 -5.29 10.51
CA TRP A 397 -3.79 -4.16 10.27
C TRP A 397 -4.81 -3.97 11.42
N PRO A 398 -5.03 -2.73 11.93
CA PRO A 398 -4.53 -1.44 11.42
C PRO A 398 -3.15 -1.01 11.93
N LEU A 399 -2.44 -1.83 12.70
CA LEU A 399 -1.08 -1.54 13.11
C LEU A 399 -0.14 -1.62 11.90
N GLN A 400 0.63 -0.57 11.67
CA GLN A 400 1.73 -0.58 10.71
C GLN A 400 2.94 -1.24 11.35
N VAL A 401 3.43 -2.31 10.75
CA VAL A 401 4.58 -3.08 11.26
C VAL A 401 5.57 -3.22 10.12
N SER A 402 6.81 -2.80 10.35
CA SER A 402 7.90 -3.01 9.41
C SER A 402 8.24 -4.51 9.33
N PRO A 403 8.65 -5.01 8.15
CA PRO A 403 9.23 -6.34 8.03
C PRO A 403 10.45 -6.52 8.96
N ALA A 404 10.73 -7.75 9.35
CA ALA A 404 11.96 -8.09 10.07
C ALA A 404 13.06 -8.49 9.07
N THR A 405 14.30 -8.09 9.32
CA THR A 405 15.46 -8.43 8.47
C THR A 405 16.49 -9.24 9.24
N PRO A 406 17.36 -10.03 8.56
CA PRO A 406 18.40 -10.78 9.23
C PRO A 406 19.44 -9.88 9.94
N GLU A 407 19.72 -8.68 9.43
CA GLU A 407 20.62 -7.70 10.05
C GLU A 407 20.06 -7.18 11.37
N MET A 408 18.75 -6.93 11.43
CA MET A 408 18.08 -6.50 12.65
C MET A 408 18.16 -7.57 13.75
N LEU A 409 17.90 -8.83 13.39
CA LEU A 409 18.04 -9.95 14.32
C LEU A 409 19.50 -10.10 14.78
N ARG A 410 20.45 -10.00 13.83
CA ARG A 410 21.88 -10.08 14.13
C ARG A 410 22.30 -9.03 15.15
N ALA A 411 21.93 -7.77 14.91
CA ALA A 411 22.24 -6.65 15.78
C ALA A 411 21.65 -6.85 17.18
N ALA A 412 20.37 -7.26 17.29
CA ALA A 412 19.72 -7.49 18.57
C ALA A 412 20.39 -8.60 19.39
N LEU A 413 20.81 -9.69 18.74
CA LEU A 413 21.48 -10.81 19.41
C LEU A 413 22.89 -10.45 19.89
N ASP A 414 23.63 -9.69 19.08
CA ASP A 414 24.98 -9.24 19.43
C ASP A 414 24.95 -8.20 20.54
N GLU A 415 24.02 -7.24 20.50
CA GLU A 415 23.81 -6.23 21.54
C GLU A 415 23.44 -6.89 22.89
N ALA A 416 22.60 -7.92 22.85
CA ALA A 416 22.23 -8.68 24.05
C ALA A 416 23.32 -9.65 24.54
N GLY A 417 24.39 -9.86 23.76
CA GLY A 417 25.48 -10.76 24.10
C GLY A 417 25.08 -12.24 24.15
N ILE A 418 24.06 -12.65 23.40
CA ILE A 418 23.65 -14.06 23.29
C ILE A 418 24.70 -14.81 22.49
N ARG A 419 25.33 -15.87 23.02
CA ARG A 419 26.34 -16.64 22.29
C ARG A 419 25.77 -17.86 21.58
N ASN A 420 25.15 -18.77 22.34
CA ASN A 420 24.67 -20.05 21.83
C ASN A 420 23.26 -19.89 21.26
N ARG A 421 23.13 -20.11 19.95
CA ARG A 421 21.92 -19.78 19.19
C ARG A 421 21.51 -20.95 18.31
N VAL A 422 20.23 -21.32 18.33
CA VAL A 422 19.58 -22.10 17.26
C VAL A 422 18.55 -21.20 16.63
N ILE A 423 18.67 -20.92 15.33
CA ILE A 423 17.77 -20.02 14.61
C ILE A 423 17.11 -20.81 13.48
N ALA A 424 15.78 -20.86 13.47
CA ALA A 424 15.00 -21.51 12.44
C ALA A 424 14.06 -20.49 11.78
N VAL A 425 14.18 -20.34 10.45
CA VAL A 425 13.38 -19.39 9.66
C VAL A 425 12.49 -20.15 8.68
N SER A 426 11.21 -20.20 8.98
CA SER A 426 10.16 -20.79 8.15
C SER A 426 9.55 -19.73 7.22
N ALA A 427 10.21 -19.48 6.08
CA ALA A 427 9.77 -18.50 5.09
C ALA A 427 10.34 -18.79 3.69
N CYS A 428 9.75 -18.19 2.65
CA CYS A 428 10.31 -18.17 1.29
C CYS A 428 11.64 -17.40 1.28
N TYR A 429 12.59 -17.79 0.42
CA TYR A 429 13.90 -17.13 0.28
C TYR A 429 14.71 -17.07 1.59
N SER A 430 14.40 -17.94 2.57
CA SER A 430 14.96 -17.86 3.92
C SER A 430 16.44 -18.20 3.99
N GLY A 431 17.02 -18.84 2.97
CA GLY A 431 18.47 -19.08 2.87
C GLY A 431 19.30 -17.78 2.93
N GLY A 432 18.71 -16.64 2.55
CA GLY A 432 19.35 -15.33 2.69
C GLY A 432 19.58 -14.87 4.14
N TRP A 433 19.01 -15.57 5.12
CA TRP A 433 19.25 -15.31 6.55
C TRP A 433 20.54 -15.96 7.08
N ILE A 434 21.15 -16.89 6.35
CA ILE A 434 22.31 -17.66 6.83
C ILE A 434 23.54 -16.76 6.95
N ASP A 435 23.95 -16.09 5.87
CA ASP A 435 25.20 -15.33 5.82
C ASP A 435 25.26 -14.20 6.88
N PRO A 436 24.21 -13.41 7.14
CA PRO A 436 24.27 -12.37 8.16
C PRO A 436 24.32 -12.92 9.60
N LEU A 437 23.76 -14.11 9.84
CA LEU A 437 23.58 -14.68 11.18
C LEU A 437 24.65 -15.71 11.57
N VAL A 438 25.45 -16.19 10.61
CA VAL A 438 26.43 -17.25 10.87
C VAL A 438 27.49 -16.82 11.88
N THR A 439 27.74 -17.69 12.86
CA THR A 439 28.86 -17.62 13.79
C THR A 439 29.27 -19.04 14.19
N ASP A 440 30.42 -19.21 14.84
CA ASP A 440 30.85 -20.52 15.35
C ASP A 440 29.91 -21.09 16.44
N SER A 441 29.15 -20.22 17.14
CA SER A 441 28.21 -20.60 18.20
C SER A 441 26.74 -20.57 17.76
N THR A 442 26.47 -20.62 16.45
CA THR A 442 25.10 -20.61 15.91
C THR A 442 24.81 -21.83 15.03
N LEU A 443 23.64 -22.43 15.23
CA LEU A 443 23.01 -23.32 14.27
C LEU A 443 21.87 -22.58 13.58
N ILE A 444 21.82 -22.62 12.25
CA ILE A 444 20.77 -21.97 11.44
C ILE A 444 20.08 -23.02 10.58
N MET A 445 18.75 -23.02 10.56
CA MET A 445 17.94 -23.83 9.65
C MET A 445 16.98 -22.92 8.86
N THR A 446 16.85 -23.16 7.57
CA THR A 446 15.95 -22.39 6.71
C THR A 446 15.00 -23.32 5.95
N ALA A 447 13.76 -22.88 5.77
CA ALA A 447 12.74 -23.64 5.04
C ALA A 447 13.00 -23.68 3.53
N ALA A 448 13.80 -22.75 3.00
CA ALA A 448 14.20 -22.71 1.61
C ALA A 448 15.62 -22.14 1.48
N ASP A 449 16.22 -22.28 0.30
CA ASP A 449 17.42 -21.51 -0.07
C ASP A 449 17.09 -20.03 -0.36
N ALA A 450 18.09 -19.22 -0.71
CA ALA A 450 17.94 -17.78 -0.92
C ALA A 450 17.15 -17.41 -2.21
N THR A 451 16.89 -18.37 -3.09
CA THR A 451 16.34 -18.15 -4.44
C THR A 451 15.00 -18.83 -4.70
N HIS A 452 14.56 -19.74 -3.81
CA HIS A 452 13.34 -20.52 -3.95
C HIS A 452 12.26 -20.13 -2.92
N THR A 453 11.01 -20.43 -3.27
CA THR A 453 9.86 -20.31 -2.37
C THR A 453 9.76 -21.54 -1.45
N SER A 454 9.15 -21.36 -0.27
CA SER A 454 8.78 -22.44 0.65
C SER A 454 7.28 -22.79 0.52
N TYR A 455 6.88 -23.92 1.11
CA TYR A 455 5.56 -24.52 0.89
C TYR A 455 4.73 -24.64 2.16
N GLY A 456 3.40 -24.71 1.98
CA GLY A 456 2.45 -24.90 3.07
C GLY A 456 2.08 -23.64 3.84
N CYS A 457 2.28 -22.44 3.29
CA CYS A 457 1.85 -21.16 3.91
C CYS A 457 0.44 -20.71 3.48
N GLY A 458 -0.37 -21.61 2.88
CA GLY A 458 -1.71 -21.27 2.40
C GLY A 458 -2.73 -21.15 3.53
N THR A 459 -3.84 -20.45 3.27
CA THR A 459 -4.93 -20.23 4.25
C THR A 459 -5.53 -21.52 4.83
N ARG A 460 -5.50 -22.61 4.06
CA ARG A 460 -5.98 -23.94 4.47
C ARG A 460 -4.89 -24.85 5.02
N SER A 461 -3.63 -24.44 4.97
CA SER A 461 -2.53 -25.24 5.47
C SER A 461 -2.55 -25.22 6.99
N GLU A 462 -2.63 -26.39 7.62
CA GLU A 462 -2.59 -26.50 9.08
C GLU A 462 -1.22 -26.02 9.61
N LEU A 463 -0.13 -26.44 8.95
CA LEU A 463 1.26 -26.09 9.21
C LEU A 463 2.02 -25.96 7.88
N THR A 464 3.11 -25.17 7.86
CA THR A 464 4.04 -25.20 6.73
C THR A 464 4.72 -26.56 6.62
N PHE A 465 5.24 -26.91 5.44
CA PHE A 465 5.90 -28.20 5.25
C PHE A 465 7.16 -28.31 6.11
N PHE A 466 7.90 -27.22 6.24
CA PHE A 466 9.10 -27.16 7.08
C PHE A 466 8.76 -27.30 8.57
N GLY A 467 7.84 -26.49 9.10
CA GLY A 467 7.46 -26.59 10.51
C GLY A 467 6.79 -27.92 10.85
N ARG A 468 6.01 -28.49 9.92
CA ARG A 468 5.46 -29.84 10.08
C ARG A 468 6.56 -30.88 10.17
N ALA A 469 7.45 -30.93 9.18
CA ALA A 469 8.47 -31.97 9.10
C ALA A 469 9.49 -31.84 10.24
N VAL A 470 10.15 -30.69 10.38
CA VAL A 470 11.22 -30.53 11.37
C VAL A 470 10.67 -30.52 12.80
N PHE A 471 9.69 -29.67 13.10
CA PHE A 471 9.27 -29.42 14.47
C PHE A 471 8.14 -30.35 14.94
N ASN A 472 7.09 -30.51 14.13
CA ASN A 472 5.94 -31.31 14.57
C ASN A 472 6.19 -32.82 14.47
N GLU A 473 7.05 -33.29 13.56
CA GLU A 473 7.28 -34.72 13.34
C GLU A 473 8.64 -35.18 13.86
N GLN A 474 9.73 -34.58 13.38
CA GLN A 474 11.07 -35.09 13.67
C GLN A 474 11.58 -34.73 15.07
N LEU A 475 11.41 -33.48 15.53
CA LEU A 475 11.81 -33.06 16.89
C LEU A 475 10.94 -33.67 18.01
N ARG A 476 9.85 -34.36 17.67
CA ARG A 476 9.10 -35.20 18.64
C ARG A 476 9.74 -36.59 18.83
N GLN A 477 10.64 -36.99 17.94
CA GLN A 477 11.31 -38.29 17.95
C GLN A 477 12.78 -38.21 18.37
N THR A 478 13.38 -37.02 18.28
CA THR A 478 14.77 -36.75 18.68
C THR A 478 14.90 -35.36 19.28
N HIS A 479 15.83 -35.19 20.21
CA HIS A 479 16.21 -33.87 20.73
C HIS A 479 17.30 -33.19 19.87
N SER A 480 17.77 -33.85 18.80
CA SER A 480 18.80 -33.30 17.92
C SER A 480 18.21 -32.50 16.76
N PHE A 481 18.50 -31.19 16.73
CA PHE A 481 18.10 -30.31 15.61
C PHE A 481 18.68 -30.77 14.27
N SER A 482 19.95 -31.17 14.25
CA SER A 482 20.61 -31.60 13.02
C SER A 482 20.02 -32.91 12.49
N GLN A 483 19.80 -33.89 13.37
CA GLN A 483 19.18 -35.16 12.97
C GLN A 483 17.72 -34.96 12.54
N ALA A 484 16.97 -34.09 13.23
CA ALA A 484 15.60 -33.79 12.86
C ALA A 484 15.51 -33.12 11.49
N PHE A 485 16.42 -32.17 11.21
CA PHE A 485 16.52 -31.53 9.92
C PHE A 485 16.87 -32.52 8.80
N GLU A 486 17.90 -33.35 9.00
CA GLU A 486 18.33 -34.37 8.04
C GLU A 486 17.17 -35.31 7.65
N LYS A 487 16.39 -35.78 8.64
CA LYS A 487 15.22 -36.64 8.41
C LYS A 487 14.04 -35.90 7.78
N ALA A 488 13.92 -34.59 8.00
CA ALA A 488 12.83 -33.79 7.47
C ALA A 488 13.00 -33.44 5.98
N VAL A 489 14.23 -33.23 5.50
CA VAL A 489 14.51 -32.87 4.10
C VAL A 489 13.86 -33.81 3.08
N PRO A 490 13.99 -35.16 3.15
CA PRO A 490 13.34 -36.04 2.19
C PRO A 490 11.81 -35.99 2.27
N LEU A 491 11.24 -35.81 3.46
CA LEU A 491 9.78 -35.66 3.66
C LEU A 491 9.25 -34.36 3.04
N ILE A 492 10.01 -33.26 3.17
CA ILE A 492 9.67 -31.99 2.54
C ILE A 492 9.70 -32.15 1.03
N ALA A 493 10.75 -32.76 0.47
CA ALA A 493 10.87 -32.98 -0.97
C ALA A 493 9.70 -33.78 -1.54
N GLU A 494 9.32 -34.88 -0.89
CA GLU A 494 8.16 -35.69 -1.28
C GLU A 494 6.87 -34.87 -1.30
N ARG A 495 6.59 -34.14 -0.22
CA ARG A 495 5.38 -33.29 -0.11
C ARG A 495 5.34 -32.18 -1.15
N GLU A 496 6.49 -31.58 -1.45
CA GLU A 496 6.58 -30.50 -2.45
C GLU A 496 6.34 -31.02 -3.87
N ILE A 497 6.84 -32.23 -4.18
CA ILE A 497 6.54 -32.92 -5.44
C ILE A 497 5.04 -33.21 -5.54
N GLU A 498 4.42 -33.74 -4.48
CA GLU A 498 2.98 -34.00 -4.44
C GLU A 498 2.13 -32.72 -4.56
N ALA A 499 2.62 -31.60 -4.01
CA ALA A 499 1.95 -30.31 -4.09
C ALA A 499 2.05 -29.66 -5.49
N GLY A 500 2.97 -30.10 -6.34
CA GLY A 500 2.98 -29.80 -7.78
C GLY A 500 3.18 -28.33 -8.17
N LYS A 501 3.85 -27.49 -7.35
CA LYS A 501 4.17 -26.12 -7.79
C LYS A 501 5.34 -26.11 -8.78
N SER A 502 5.33 -25.14 -9.67
CA SER A 502 6.33 -24.94 -10.73
C SER A 502 7.69 -24.40 -10.26
N ASP A 503 7.77 -23.91 -9.03
CA ASP A 503 8.98 -23.24 -8.48
C ASP A 503 10.08 -24.23 -8.08
N GLY A 504 9.83 -25.54 -8.13
CA GLY A 504 10.82 -26.57 -7.79
C GLY A 504 10.97 -26.79 -6.28
N PHE A 505 11.96 -27.61 -5.90
CA PHE A 505 12.25 -27.96 -4.51
C PHE A 505 12.77 -26.74 -3.75
N SER A 506 12.27 -26.52 -2.54
CA SER A 506 12.65 -25.38 -1.69
C SER A 506 14.14 -25.39 -1.29
N ASN A 507 14.81 -26.55 -1.35
CA ASN A 507 16.18 -26.76 -0.90
C ASN A 507 16.41 -26.24 0.54
N PRO A 508 15.73 -26.79 1.57
CA PRO A 508 15.98 -26.39 2.95
C PRO A 508 17.47 -26.48 3.28
N GLN A 509 18.01 -25.49 4.00
CA GLN A 509 19.44 -25.43 4.33
C GLN A 509 19.67 -25.48 5.84
N ILE A 510 20.79 -26.08 6.25
CA ILE A 510 21.26 -26.07 7.63
C ILE A 510 22.73 -25.67 7.66
N ARG A 511 23.08 -24.81 8.62
CA ARG A 511 24.47 -24.49 8.95
C ARG A 511 24.71 -24.65 10.43
N VAL A 512 25.72 -25.44 10.79
CA VAL A 512 26.12 -25.69 12.18
C VAL A 512 27.49 -25.05 12.44
N GLY A 513 27.57 -24.20 13.45
CA GLY A 513 28.83 -23.65 13.96
C GLY A 513 29.65 -24.69 14.72
N THR A 514 30.98 -24.52 14.74
CA THR A 514 31.89 -25.49 15.38
C THR A 514 31.78 -25.50 16.91
N GLN A 515 31.46 -24.36 17.53
CA GLN A 515 31.33 -24.20 18.98
C GLN A 515 29.94 -24.53 19.51
N ILE A 516 28.88 -24.42 18.69
CA ILE A 516 27.52 -24.80 19.12
C ILE A 516 27.30 -26.32 19.14
N ALA A 517 28.00 -27.06 18.27
CA ALA A 517 27.85 -28.51 18.15
C ALA A 517 28.01 -29.27 19.50
N PRO A 518 29.08 -29.05 20.30
CA PRO A 518 29.21 -29.73 21.60
C PRO A 518 28.13 -29.31 22.62
N VAL A 519 27.68 -28.06 22.58
CA VAL A 519 26.59 -27.58 23.46
C VAL A 519 25.29 -28.34 23.16
N LEU A 520 24.95 -28.47 21.87
CA LEU A 520 23.76 -29.21 21.43
C LEU A 520 23.87 -30.70 21.78
N GLN A 521 25.04 -31.30 21.59
CA GLN A 521 25.26 -32.71 21.96
C GLN A 521 25.07 -32.95 23.46
N SER A 522 25.59 -32.05 24.31
CA SER A 522 25.41 -32.11 25.76
C SER A 522 23.94 -31.94 26.16
N LEU A 523 23.22 -31.02 25.50
CA LEU A 523 21.78 -30.82 25.70
C LEU A 523 21.00 -32.08 25.34
N GLU A 524 21.27 -32.69 24.18
CA GLU A 524 20.64 -33.92 23.72
C GLU A 524 20.81 -35.07 24.73
N GLN A 525 22.03 -35.28 25.22
CA GLN A 525 22.33 -36.31 26.23
C GLN A 525 21.58 -36.05 27.54
N ARG A 526 21.54 -34.80 28.00
CA ARG A 526 20.79 -34.41 29.20
C ARG A 526 19.30 -34.70 29.04
N LEU A 527 18.70 -34.26 27.94
CA LEU A 527 17.27 -34.44 27.69
C LEU A 527 16.89 -35.91 27.49
N ALA A 528 17.78 -36.75 26.96
CA ALA A 528 17.57 -38.19 26.84
C ALA A 528 17.68 -38.93 28.20
N ALA A 529 18.43 -38.39 29.17
CA ALA A 529 18.63 -38.98 30.48
C ALA A 529 17.48 -38.68 31.47
N THR A 530 16.65 -37.68 31.20
CA THR A 530 15.48 -37.33 32.04
C THR A 530 14.30 -38.27 31.71
N PRO A 531 13.85 -39.14 32.63
CA PRO A 531 12.71 -40.02 32.37
C PRO A 531 11.39 -39.25 32.53
N GLY A 532 10.68 -38.99 31.43
CA GLY A 532 9.34 -38.40 31.45
C GLY A 532 8.75 -38.13 30.06
N ASP A 533 7.53 -38.62 29.82
CA ASP A 533 6.63 -38.32 28.69
C ASP A 533 6.83 -39.05 27.35
N SER A 534 6.80 -40.39 27.43
CA SER A 534 6.22 -41.21 26.36
C SER A 534 4.69 -41.07 26.37
N VAL A 535 4.16 -40.03 25.71
CA VAL A 535 2.71 -39.93 25.43
C VAL A 535 2.35 -40.94 24.32
N PRO A 536 1.35 -41.81 24.51
CA PRO A 536 0.92 -42.71 23.45
C PRO A 536 0.32 -41.91 22.29
N VAL A 537 0.80 -42.16 21.07
CA VAL A 537 0.19 -41.65 19.84
C VAL A 537 -1.19 -42.30 19.71
N ALA A 538 -2.25 -41.54 19.95
CA ALA A 538 -3.61 -41.95 19.62
C ALA A 538 -3.78 -41.89 18.09
N THR A 539 -3.69 -43.04 17.44
CA THR A 539 -4.18 -43.22 16.07
C THR A 539 -5.70 -43.04 16.06
N SER A 540 -6.20 -41.92 15.56
CA SER A 540 -7.61 -41.79 15.18
C SER A 540 -7.76 -42.23 13.73
N ALA A 541 -8.34 -43.41 13.55
CA ALA A 541 -8.91 -43.86 12.30
C ALA A 541 -10.41 -43.49 12.31
N ARG A 542 -10.82 -42.57 11.43
CA ARG A 542 -11.97 -42.68 10.52
C ARG A 542 -12.19 -41.39 9.75
#